data_AF-A0A357YLJ2-F1
#
_entry.id   AF-A0A357YLJ2-F1
#
_cell.length_a   1.000
_cell.length_b   1.000
_cell.length_c   1.000
_cell.angle_alpha   90.00
_cell.angle_beta   90.00
_cell.angle_gamma   90.00
#
_symmetry.space_group_name_H-M   'P 1'
#
loop_
_entity.id
_entity.type
_entity.pdbx_description
1 polymer ?
#
loop_
_entity_poly.entity_id
_entity_poly.type
_entity_poly.pdbx_seq_one_letter_code
_entity_poly.pdbx_strand_id
1 'polypeptide(L)'
;MKLLDLHTVIADVLSEHNELIPVLNRFGIRLGVGDKTLEELCEENNLDPGLIITVLNVYLNEDYVPDMLEYIETESIADYFQHTVENYILELIPNIEKHLNAFIALSSSINESDNNHVYNNNGSDNQELGMLRLLFMKFKERMTNYLKKIASYDEDFPDELLHDLKNILIKHLSTDYNQNLCYAVIFSIHSFEKDIEAHNRLREKVLQPKLNQLDTSGIRQLQHSIVSEHSSRIEAEDHHLTKRETEILRLIVQGYLNKEIAEMLNISLNTVLTHRKNIINKTGIKTVSGLTFYCLRNGLISM
;
A
#
# COMPACT_ATOMS: atom_id res chain seq x y z
N MET A 1 -7.31 5.30 24.62
CA MET A 1 -6.91 6.60 24.05
C MET A 1 -8.08 7.57 24.23
N LYS A 2 -7.83 8.84 24.52
CA LYS A 2 -8.89 9.85 24.62
C LYS A 2 -9.39 10.15 23.20
N LEU A 3 -10.72 10.17 23.00
CA LEU A 3 -11.30 10.58 21.72
C LEU A 3 -11.15 12.09 21.54
N LEU A 4 -10.96 12.52 20.29
CA LEU A 4 -10.92 13.93 19.94
C LEU A 4 -12.34 14.50 19.94
N ASP A 5 -12.45 15.75 20.37
CA ASP A 5 -13.65 16.59 20.36
C ASP A 5 -13.34 17.98 19.76
N LEU A 6 -14.36 18.85 19.64
CA LEU A 6 -14.22 20.19 19.05
C LEU A 6 -13.23 21.11 19.77
N HIS A 7 -13.01 20.90 21.07
CA HIS A 7 -12.12 21.74 21.87
C HIS A 7 -10.67 21.23 21.86
N THR A 8 -10.42 20.13 21.16
CA THR A 8 -9.09 19.57 20.96
C THR A 8 -8.19 20.56 20.23
N VAL A 9 -7.03 20.87 20.80
CA VAL A 9 -5.97 21.66 20.15
C VAL A 9 -5.22 20.76 19.17
N ILE A 10 -5.25 21.11 17.88
CA ILE A 10 -4.76 20.21 16.83
C ILE A 10 -3.23 20.12 16.79
N ALA A 11 -2.50 21.16 17.21
CA ALA A 11 -1.05 21.09 17.33
C ALA A 11 -0.59 19.99 18.31
N ASP A 12 -1.27 19.87 19.46
CA ASP A 12 -0.94 18.86 20.47
C ASP A 12 -1.15 17.44 19.90
N VAL A 13 -2.28 17.22 19.24
CA VAL A 13 -2.58 15.93 18.61
C VAL A 13 -1.56 15.59 17.53
N LEU A 14 -1.21 16.52 16.65
CA LEU A 14 -0.26 16.26 15.56
C LEU A 14 1.16 16.01 16.06
N SER A 15 1.51 16.53 17.26
CA SER A 15 2.80 16.27 17.89
C SER A 15 2.95 14.82 18.35
N GLU A 16 1.84 14.18 18.75
CA GLU A 16 1.78 12.78 19.18
C GLU A 16 1.44 11.83 18.02
N HIS A 17 0.60 12.28 17.09
CA HIS A 17 -0.01 11.49 16.01
C HIS A 17 0.23 12.13 14.64
N ASN A 18 1.46 12.06 14.16
CA ASN A 18 1.87 12.65 12.87
C ASN A 18 1.23 11.96 11.66
N GLU A 19 0.69 10.75 11.83
CA GLU A 19 -0.10 10.04 10.82
C GLU A 19 -1.37 10.79 10.40
N LEU A 20 -1.85 11.74 11.21
CA LEU A 20 -3.03 12.55 10.90
C LEU A 20 -2.73 13.73 9.97
N ILE A 21 -1.46 14.09 9.74
CA ILE A 21 -1.08 15.19 8.84
C ILE A 21 -1.67 15.01 7.43
N PRO A 22 -1.48 13.87 6.73
CA PRO A 22 -2.10 13.65 5.43
C PRO A 22 -3.62 13.64 5.49
N VAL A 23 -4.21 13.22 6.61
CA VAL A 23 -5.67 13.19 6.83
C VAL A 23 -6.23 14.62 6.88
N LEU A 24 -5.60 15.52 7.64
CA LEU A 24 -5.98 16.93 7.71
C LEU A 24 -5.79 17.66 6.38
N ASN A 25 -4.75 17.33 5.62
CA ASN A 25 -4.54 17.91 4.29
C ASN A 25 -5.71 17.63 3.33
N ARG A 26 -6.43 16.50 3.50
CA ARG A 26 -7.63 16.16 2.69
C ARG A 26 -8.83 17.04 3.04
N PHE A 27 -8.85 17.61 4.23
CA PHE A 27 -9.79 18.65 4.64
C PHE A 27 -9.31 20.07 4.30
N GLY A 28 -8.21 20.21 3.57
CA GLY A 28 -7.62 21.52 3.26
C GLY A 28 -6.79 22.15 4.39
N ILE A 29 -6.71 21.49 5.55
CA ILE A 29 -5.95 21.98 6.71
C ILE A 29 -4.47 21.64 6.53
N ARG A 30 -3.63 22.67 6.38
CA ARG A 30 -2.18 22.53 6.24
C ARG A 30 -1.48 22.69 7.60
N LEU A 31 -0.23 22.21 7.69
CA LEU A 31 0.63 22.44 8.85
C LEU A 31 0.83 23.94 9.13
N GLY A 32 1.14 24.27 10.37
CA GLY A 32 1.15 25.65 10.86
C GLY A 32 -0.18 26.09 11.48
N VAL A 33 -0.91 25.13 12.07
CA VAL A 33 -2.23 25.35 12.69
C VAL A 33 -2.21 26.25 13.94
N GLY A 34 -1.03 26.45 14.56
CA GLY A 34 -0.92 27.18 15.83
C GLY A 34 -1.66 26.47 16.97
N ASP A 35 -2.14 27.22 17.96
CA ASP A 35 -2.88 26.66 19.10
C ASP A 35 -4.39 26.52 18.82
N LYS A 36 -4.78 26.47 17.54
CA LYS A 36 -6.18 26.43 17.16
C LYS A 36 -6.86 25.13 17.56
N THR A 37 -8.10 25.25 17.99
CA THR A 37 -8.96 24.09 18.23
C THR A 37 -9.48 23.51 16.91
N LEU A 38 -10.01 22.29 16.98
CA LEU A 38 -10.68 21.67 15.84
C LEU A 38 -11.89 22.48 15.39
N GLU A 39 -12.64 23.06 16.33
CA GLU A 39 -13.75 23.97 16.05
C GLU A 39 -13.33 25.18 15.20
N GLU A 40 -12.28 25.89 15.62
CA GLU A 40 -11.78 27.07 14.89
C GLU A 40 -11.31 26.70 13.49
N LEU A 41 -10.65 25.54 13.32
CA LEU A 41 -10.23 25.06 12.01
C LEU A 41 -11.41 24.65 11.12
N CYS A 42 -12.48 24.10 11.70
CA CYS A 42 -13.72 23.81 10.96
C CYS A 42 -14.37 25.09 10.45
N GLU A 43 -14.47 26.13 11.27
CA GLU A 43 -15.06 27.42 10.90
C GLU A 43 -14.26 28.09 9.77
N GLU A 44 -12.93 28.11 9.86
CA GLU A 44 -12.06 28.73 8.86
C GLU A 44 -12.09 28.05 7.50
N ASN A 45 -12.28 26.73 7.49
CA ASN A 45 -12.23 25.91 6.27
C ASN A 45 -13.64 25.48 5.80
N ASN A 46 -14.70 25.96 6.46
CA ASN A 46 -16.10 25.60 6.18
C ASN A 46 -16.31 24.08 6.12
N LEU A 47 -15.88 23.38 7.16
CA LEU A 47 -15.92 21.92 7.27
C LEU A 47 -17.05 21.45 8.19
N ASP A 48 -17.64 20.29 7.87
CA ASP A 48 -18.52 19.56 8.80
C ASP A 48 -17.72 19.10 10.03
N PRO A 49 -18.01 19.64 11.23
CA PRO A 49 -17.26 19.30 12.43
C PRO A 49 -17.47 17.85 12.89
N GLY A 50 -18.65 17.29 12.63
CA GLY A 50 -18.97 15.89 12.95
C GLY A 50 -18.19 14.93 12.05
N LEU A 51 -18.03 15.26 10.77
CA LEU A 51 -17.25 14.45 9.84
C LEU A 51 -15.77 14.40 10.23
N ILE A 52 -15.13 15.54 10.43
CA ILE A 52 -13.68 15.57 10.72
C ILE A 52 -13.37 14.86 12.04
N ILE A 53 -14.17 15.07 13.09
CA ILE A 53 -14.02 14.36 14.37
C ILE A 53 -14.14 12.85 14.15
N THR A 54 -15.14 12.42 13.39
CA THR A 54 -15.37 11.01 13.09
C THR A 54 -14.18 10.41 12.35
N VAL A 55 -13.69 11.10 11.31
CA VAL A 55 -12.53 10.65 10.54
C VAL A 55 -11.30 10.54 11.43
N LEU A 56 -10.93 11.59 12.17
CA LEU A 56 -9.73 11.56 13.01
C LEU A 56 -9.80 10.46 14.08
N ASN A 57 -10.96 10.27 14.72
CA ASN A 57 -11.14 9.21 15.71
C ASN A 57 -11.10 7.80 15.10
N VAL A 58 -11.60 7.59 13.88
CA VAL A 58 -11.45 6.31 13.17
C VAL A 58 -9.98 6.03 12.82
N TYR A 59 -9.21 7.06 12.48
CA TYR A 59 -7.79 6.91 12.17
C TYR A 59 -6.96 6.57 13.40
N LEU A 60 -7.26 7.21 14.54
CA LEU A 60 -6.52 7.01 15.77
C LEU A 60 -6.92 5.76 16.56
N ASN A 61 -8.17 5.31 16.46
CA ASN A 61 -8.70 4.21 17.26
C ASN A 61 -9.46 3.18 16.41
N GLU A 62 -8.86 1.99 16.25
CA GLU A 62 -9.42 0.88 15.48
C GLU A 62 -10.75 0.35 16.03
N ASP A 63 -11.04 0.57 17.32
CA ASP A 63 -12.29 0.16 17.98
C ASP A 63 -13.34 1.26 18.03
N TYR A 64 -13.03 2.48 17.58
CA TYR A 64 -13.99 3.59 17.60
C TYR A 64 -15.21 3.31 16.73
N VAL A 65 -16.41 3.52 17.27
CA VAL A 65 -17.68 3.36 16.56
C VAL A 65 -18.34 4.73 16.45
N PRO A 66 -18.57 5.25 15.23
CA PRO A 66 -19.24 6.53 15.03
C PRO A 66 -20.69 6.48 15.55
N ASP A 67 -21.03 7.38 16.47
CA ASP A 67 -22.36 7.50 17.08
C ASP A 67 -23.21 8.61 16.46
N MET A 68 -22.60 9.64 15.87
CA MET A 68 -23.27 10.79 15.26
C MET A 68 -23.39 10.71 13.73
N LEU A 69 -23.28 9.52 13.13
CA LEU A 69 -23.29 9.35 11.66
C LEU A 69 -24.58 9.84 10.98
N GLU A 70 -25.70 9.83 11.68
CA GLU A 70 -27.00 10.31 11.17
C GLU A 70 -26.96 11.80 10.81
N TYR A 71 -26.23 12.61 11.59
CA TYR A 71 -26.16 14.06 11.44
C TYR A 71 -25.15 14.55 10.40
N ILE A 72 -24.25 13.67 9.95
CA ILE A 72 -23.22 14.00 8.96
C ILE A 72 -23.83 14.04 7.56
N GLU A 73 -23.55 15.08 6.79
CA GLU A 73 -24.06 15.22 5.42
C GLU A 73 -23.40 14.21 4.47
N THR A 74 -24.21 13.58 3.60
CA THR A 74 -23.73 12.59 2.63
C THR A 74 -22.74 13.21 1.62
N GLU A 75 -22.96 14.47 1.24
CA GLU A 75 -22.09 15.21 0.32
C GLU A 75 -20.70 15.38 0.94
N SER A 76 -20.61 15.80 2.20
CA SER A 76 -19.33 15.93 2.90
C SER A 76 -18.57 14.60 3.01
N ILE A 77 -19.27 13.49 3.23
CA ILE A 77 -18.65 12.15 3.22
C ILE A 77 -18.11 11.83 1.81
N ALA A 78 -18.91 12.03 0.77
CA ALA A 78 -18.50 11.76 -0.60
C ALA A 78 -17.29 12.62 -1.00
N ASP A 79 -17.33 13.91 -0.67
CA ASP A 79 -16.23 14.86 -0.89
C ASP A 79 -14.96 14.38 -0.21
N TYR A 80 -15.01 13.99 1.07
CA TYR A 80 -13.83 13.53 1.77
C TYR A 80 -13.21 12.29 1.10
N PHE A 81 -14.02 11.31 0.69
CA PHE A 81 -13.53 10.13 -0.02
C PHE A 81 -12.92 10.51 -1.37
N GLN A 82 -13.51 11.44 -2.12
CA GLN A 82 -12.93 11.95 -3.36
C GLN A 82 -11.59 12.67 -3.13
N HIS A 83 -11.52 13.59 -2.16
CA HIS A 83 -10.28 14.28 -1.81
C HIS A 83 -9.19 13.31 -1.33
N THR A 84 -9.56 12.22 -0.68
CA THR A 84 -8.62 11.15 -0.30
C THR A 84 -7.98 10.52 -1.53
N VAL A 85 -8.78 10.18 -2.54
CA VAL A 85 -8.32 9.61 -3.80
C VAL A 85 -7.38 10.56 -4.54
N GLU A 86 -7.77 11.83 -4.64
CA GLU A 86 -6.95 12.87 -5.27
C GLU A 86 -5.63 13.06 -4.52
N ASN A 87 -5.67 13.08 -3.19
CA ASN A 87 -4.48 13.18 -2.34
C ASN A 87 -3.52 11.98 -2.53
N TYR A 88 -4.04 10.76 -2.72
CA TYR A 88 -3.19 9.60 -3.00
C TYR A 88 -2.44 9.75 -4.32
N ILE A 89 -3.15 10.16 -5.38
CA ILE A 89 -2.59 10.31 -6.73
C ILE A 89 -1.59 11.46 -6.80
N LEU A 90 -1.92 12.59 -6.17
CA LEU A 90 -1.18 13.85 -6.35
C LEU A 90 -0.10 14.08 -5.29
N GLU A 91 -0.23 13.50 -4.10
CA GLU A 91 0.66 13.78 -2.97
C GLU A 91 1.38 12.52 -2.47
N LEU A 92 0.66 11.51 -1.96
CA LEU A 92 1.29 10.37 -1.26
C LEU A 92 2.09 9.46 -2.20
N ILE A 93 1.52 9.05 -3.34
CA ILE A 93 2.24 8.21 -4.31
C ILE A 93 3.44 8.98 -4.89
N PRO A 94 3.31 10.25 -5.34
CA PRO A 94 4.46 11.03 -5.77
C PRO A 94 5.52 11.26 -4.68
N ASN A 95 5.15 11.30 -3.40
CA ASN A 95 6.12 11.39 -2.31
C ASN A 95 6.97 10.13 -2.19
N ILE A 96 6.36 8.94 -2.26
CA ILE A 96 7.10 7.66 -2.31
C ILE A 96 8.02 7.65 -3.54
N GLU A 97 7.54 8.11 -4.69
CA GLU A 97 8.33 8.20 -5.93
C GLU A 97 9.55 9.11 -5.78
N LYS A 98 9.41 10.27 -5.12
CA LYS A 98 10.53 11.19 -4.85
C LYS A 98 11.60 10.53 -3.99
N HIS A 99 11.21 9.88 -2.89
CA HIS A 99 12.16 9.15 -2.04
C HIS A 99 12.83 8.01 -2.79
N LEU A 100 12.07 7.24 -3.57
CA LEU A 100 12.60 6.11 -4.34
C LEU A 100 13.60 6.56 -5.40
N ASN A 101 13.28 7.62 -6.15
CA ASN A 101 14.20 8.17 -7.15
C ASN A 101 15.47 8.72 -6.50
N ALA A 102 15.36 9.41 -5.36
CA ALA A 102 16.52 9.89 -4.61
C ALA A 102 17.40 8.73 -4.12
N PHE A 103 16.77 7.68 -3.56
CA PHE A 103 17.46 6.47 -3.13
C PHE A 103 18.23 5.81 -4.27
N ILE A 104 17.58 5.61 -5.43
CA ILE A 104 18.19 4.98 -6.60
C ILE A 104 19.37 5.83 -7.10
N ALA A 105 19.17 7.13 -7.31
CA ALA A 105 20.21 8.01 -7.86
C ALA A 105 21.46 8.06 -6.99
N LEU A 106 21.30 8.20 -5.67
CA LEU A 106 22.42 8.35 -4.75
C LEU A 106 23.05 7.01 -4.33
N SER A 107 22.36 5.89 -4.51
CA SER A 107 22.95 4.56 -4.31
C SER A 107 23.74 4.12 -5.54
N SER A 108 23.34 4.54 -6.75
CA SER A 108 24.13 4.29 -7.97
C SER A 108 25.47 5.02 -8.02
N SER A 109 25.58 6.21 -7.39
CA SER A 109 26.82 7.01 -7.38
C SER A 109 27.86 6.56 -6.35
N ILE A 110 27.44 5.85 -5.30
CA ILE A 110 28.38 5.28 -4.29
C ILE A 110 29.32 4.27 -4.98
N ASN A 111 28.80 3.50 -5.93
CA ASN A 111 29.55 2.47 -6.67
C ASN A 111 30.63 3.04 -7.64
N GLU A 112 30.56 4.32 -7.99
CA GLU A 112 31.55 4.98 -8.86
C GLU A 112 32.75 5.56 -8.10
N SER A 113 32.60 5.81 -6.79
CA SER A 113 33.59 6.58 -6.01
C SER A 113 34.80 5.74 -5.56
N ASP A 114 34.67 4.41 -5.49
CA ASP A 114 35.72 3.49 -5.03
C ASP A 114 36.51 2.82 -6.17
N ASN A 115 36.14 3.05 -7.44
CA ASN A 115 36.74 2.37 -8.58
C ASN A 115 37.80 3.22 -9.30
N ASN A 116 38.98 3.32 -8.69
CA ASN A 116 40.20 3.74 -9.38
C ASN A 116 40.85 2.57 -10.17
N HIS A 117 40.04 1.68 -10.73
CA HIS A 117 40.48 0.62 -11.65
C HIS A 117 39.69 0.69 -12.96
N VAL A 118 40.42 1.12 -13.99
CA VAL A 118 40.04 1.06 -15.40
C VAL A 118 39.83 -0.40 -15.82
N TYR A 119 38.78 -0.64 -16.61
CA TYR A 119 38.37 -1.88 -17.30
C TYR A 119 37.54 -2.92 -16.51
N ASN A 120 36.21 -2.75 -16.51
CA ASN A 120 35.30 -3.55 -17.34
C ASN A 120 33.84 -3.17 -17.04
N ASN A 121 33.19 -2.52 -18.01
CA ASN A 121 31.74 -2.45 -18.07
C ASN A 121 31.17 -3.87 -18.22
N ASN A 122 30.48 -4.38 -17.21
CA ASN A 122 29.46 -5.41 -17.33
C ASN A 122 28.28 -5.01 -16.43
N GLY A 123 27.14 -4.69 -17.05
CA GLY A 123 25.99 -3.99 -16.44
C GLY A 123 25.13 -4.84 -15.50
N SER A 124 25.71 -5.28 -14.38
CA SER A 124 25.03 -5.96 -13.28
C SER A 124 24.49 -4.97 -12.22
N ASP A 125 25.25 -3.92 -11.92
CA ASP A 125 25.10 -3.19 -10.64
C ASP A 125 23.98 -2.14 -10.61
N ASN A 126 23.22 -1.98 -11.71
CA ASN A 126 22.03 -1.12 -11.78
C ASN A 126 20.74 -1.88 -12.12
N GLN A 127 20.79 -3.20 -12.30
CA GLN A 127 19.60 -3.98 -12.64
C GLN A 127 18.64 -4.09 -11.45
N GLU A 128 19.17 -4.21 -10.24
CA GLU A 128 18.42 -4.27 -8.99
C GLU A 128 17.58 -2.99 -8.77
N LEU A 129 18.24 -1.84 -8.80
CA LEU A 129 17.61 -0.52 -8.66
C LEU A 129 16.64 -0.23 -9.82
N GLY A 130 16.98 -0.66 -11.04
CA GLY A 130 16.09 -0.57 -12.20
C GLY A 130 14.80 -1.38 -12.03
N MET A 131 14.88 -2.56 -11.43
CA MET A 131 13.70 -3.37 -11.11
C MET A 131 12.83 -2.76 -10.01
N LEU A 132 13.43 -2.16 -8.97
CA LEU A 132 12.67 -1.42 -7.94
C LEU A 132 11.85 -0.29 -8.57
N ARG A 133 12.47 0.47 -9.48
CA ARG A 133 11.80 1.52 -10.23
C ARG A 133 10.64 0.96 -11.07
N LEU A 134 10.87 -0.15 -11.76
CA LEU A 134 9.83 -0.79 -12.59
C LEU A 134 8.65 -1.29 -11.74
N LEU A 135 8.92 -1.93 -10.60
CA LEU A 135 7.89 -2.40 -9.66
C LEU A 135 7.05 -1.23 -9.15
N PHE A 136 7.69 -0.14 -8.74
CA PHE A 136 6.98 1.06 -8.29
C PHE A 136 6.14 1.70 -9.40
N MET A 137 6.65 1.76 -10.64
CA MET A 137 5.87 2.29 -11.77
C MET A 137 4.63 1.44 -12.07
N LYS A 138 4.75 0.11 -12.02
CA LYS A 138 3.60 -0.80 -12.14
C LYS A 138 2.60 -0.61 -11.00
N PHE A 139 3.08 -0.44 -9.77
CA PHE A 139 2.23 -0.10 -8.63
C PHE A 139 1.47 1.20 -8.88
N LYS A 140 2.19 2.29 -9.22
CA LYS A 140 1.62 3.61 -9.48
C LYS A 140 0.55 3.56 -10.57
N GLU A 141 0.81 2.86 -11.66
CA GLU A 141 -0.16 2.68 -12.75
C GLU A 141 -1.41 1.92 -12.28
N ARG A 142 -1.25 0.75 -11.63
CA ARG A 142 -2.38 -0.05 -11.15
C ARG A 142 -3.21 0.71 -10.11
N MET A 143 -2.54 1.37 -9.18
CA MET A 143 -3.17 2.18 -8.12
C MET A 143 -3.92 3.37 -8.72
N THR A 144 -3.31 4.11 -9.65
CA THR A 144 -3.99 5.23 -10.32
C THR A 144 -5.22 4.76 -11.12
N ASN A 145 -5.12 3.61 -11.80
CA ASN A 145 -6.23 3.05 -12.55
C ASN A 145 -7.35 2.54 -11.63
N TYR A 146 -7.00 1.90 -10.51
CA TYR A 146 -7.96 1.49 -9.48
C TYR A 146 -8.68 2.72 -8.90
N LEU A 147 -7.92 3.74 -8.50
CA LEU A 147 -8.45 4.98 -7.94
C LEU A 147 -9.37 5.75 -8.89
N LYS A 148 -9.08 5.74 -10.19
CA LYS A 148 -9.96 6.34 -11.22
C LYS A 148 -11.23 5.53 -11.49
N LYS A 149 -11.28 4.26 -11.09
CA LYS A 149 -12.40 3.33 -11.32
C LYS A 149 -13.38 3.25 -10.16
N ILE A 150 -13.33 4.16 -9.18
CA ILE A 150 -14.18 4.23 -7.97
C ILE A 150 -15.68 4.49 -8.27
N ALA A 151 -16.22 3.90 -9.33
CA ALA A 151 -17.64 3.64 -9.49
C ALA A 151 -18.08 2.30 -8.83
N SER A 152 -17.14 1.42 -8.44
CA SER A 152 -17.43 0.16 -7.75
C SER A 152 -16.60 0.03 -6.47
N TYR A 153 -17.16 0.43 -5.34
CA TYR A 153 -16.54 0.41 -4.00
C TYR A 153 -16.30 -1.02 -3.42
N ASP A 154 -16.20 -2.04 -4.28
CA ASP A 154 -16.22 -3.47 -3.96
C ASP A 154 -14.86 -4.18 -4.10
N GLU A 155 -13.85 -3.55 -4.73
CA GLU A 155 -12.50 -4.15 -4.86
C GLU A 155 -11.55 -3.59 -3.80
N ASP A 156 -10.64 -4.41 -3.26
CA ASP A 156 -9.57 -3.95 -2.37
C ASP A 156 -8.47 -3.19 -3.12
N PHE A 157 -7.74 -2.34 -2.40
CA PHE A 157 -6.58 -1.65 -2.95
C PHE A 157 -5.52 -2.64 -3.47
N PRO A 158 -4.90 -2.41 -4.64
CA PRO A 158 -3.85 -3.28 -5.18
C PRO A 158 -2.48 -3.01 -4.50
N ASP A 159 -2.44 -3.16 -3.18
CA ASP A 159 -1.29 -2.85 -2.31
C ASP A 159 -0.18 -3.92 -2.33
N GLU A 160 -0.45 -5.10 -2.88
CA GLU A 160 0.50 -6.21 -2.99
C GLU A 160 1.85 -5.79 -3.59
N LEU A 161 1.86 -4.86 -4.54
CA LEU A 161 3.09 -4.37 -5.17
C LEU A 161 3.90 -3.45 -4.26
N LEU A 162 3.26 -2.68 -3.36
CA LEU A 162 3.95 -1.90 -2.33
C LEU A 162 4.55 -2.82 -1.26
N HIS A 163 3.78 -3.83 -0.86
CA HIS A 163 4.25 -4.85 0.07
C HIS A 163 5.49 -5.57 -0.47
N ASP A 164 5.43 -6.01 -1.74
CA ASP A 164 6.55 -6.62 -2.43
C ASP A 164 7.76 -5.67 -2.50
N LEU A 165 7.55 -4.39 -2.86
CA LEU A 165 8.60 -3.37 -2.91
C LEU A 165 9.29 -3.21 -1.54
N LYS A 166 8.52 -3.08 -0.46
CA LYS A 166 9.03 -2.95 0.90
C LYS A 166 9.80 -4.20 1.35
N ASN A 167 9.28 -5.39 1.08
CA ASN A 167 9.97 -6.65 1.41
C ASN A 167 11.29 -6.80 0.64
N ILE A 168 11.32 -6.39 -0.62
CA ILE A 168 12.55 -6.39 -1.41
C ILE A 168 13.59 -5.45 -0.78
N LEU A 169 13.20 -4.22 -0.44
CA LEU A 169 14.10 -3.26 0.22
C LEU A 169 14.66 -3.80 1.55
N ILE A 170 13.83 -4.50 2.33
CA ILE A 170 14.24 -5.00 3.65
C ILE A 170 15.11 -6.26 3.56
N LYS A 171 14.75 -7.22 2.70
CA LYS A 171 15.32 -8.57 2.74
C LYS A 171 16.36 -8.83 1.66
N HIS A 172 16.32 -8.07 0.56
CA HIS A 172 16.99 -8.49 -0.67
C HIS A 172 17.98 -7.47 -1.23
N LEU A 173 17.96 -6.22 -0.77
CA LEU A 173 18.97 -5.22 -1.11
C LEU A 173 20.39 -5.72 -0.77
N SER A 174 21.31 -5.51 -1.70
CA SER A 174 22.78 -5.64 -1.49
C SER A 174 23.28 -4.66 -0.43
N THR A 175 24.45 -4.83 0.19
CA THR A 175 24.86 -3.98 1.35
C THR A 175 25.37 -2.59 0.97
N ASP A 176 25.57 -2.30 -0.31
CA ASP A 176 26.20 -1.06 -0.80
C ASP A 176 25.14 -0.08 -1.34
N TYR A 177 24.37 0.54 -0.43
CA TYR A 177 23.38 1.57 -0.76
C TYR A 177 23.28 2.66 0.30
N ASN A 178 22.60 3.76 -0.02
CA ASN A 178 22.35 4.82 0.95
C ASN A 178 21.24 4.42 1.94
N GLN A 179 21.65 4.00 3.15
CA GLN A 179 20.75 3.48 4.17
C GLN A 179 19.66 4.47 4.62
N ASN A 180 19.99 5.76 4.72
CA ASN A 180 19.04 6.79 5.13
C ASN A 180 17.92 6.99 4.10
N LEU A 181 18.27 6.96 2.81
CA LEU A 181 17.29 7.08 1.74
C LEU A 181 16.46 5.80 1.59
N CYS A 182 17.06 4.63 1.76
CA CYS A 182 16.31 3.37 1.83
C CYS A 182 15.28 3.39 2.96
N TYR A 183 15.69 3.86 4.15
CA TYR A 183 14.79 4.03 5.28
C TYR A 183 13.65 5.00 4.96
N ALA A 184 13.93 6.14 4.32
CA ALA A 184 12.90 7.10 3.90
C ALA A 184 11.86 6.47 2.95
N VAL A 185 12.31 5.64 2.00
CA VAL A 185 11.40 4.88 1.12
C VAL A 185 10.52 3.93 1.93
N ILE A 186 11.13 3.09 2.77
CA ILE A 186 10.40 2.12 3.61
C ILE A 186 9.39 2.82 4.51
N PHE A 187 9.79 3.92 5.15
CA PHE A 187 8.92 4.72 6.00
C PHE A 187 7.74 5.31 5.22
N SER A 188 7.98 5.87 4.03
CA SER A 188 6.91 6.41 3.18
C SER A 188 5.93 5.34 2.70
N ILE A 189 6.42 4.14 2.35
CA ILE A 189 5.56 3.00 2.01
C ILE A 189 4.73 2.59 3.22
N HIS A 190 5.37 2.44 4.39
CA HIS A 190 4.67 2.02 5.60
C HIS A 190 3.59 3.01 6.06
N SER A 191 3.89 4.31 6.01
CA SER A 191 2.93 5.36 6.32
C SER A 191 1.71 5.29 5.39
N PHE A 192 1.93 5.02 4.09
CA PHE A 192 0.84 4.87 3.14
C PHE A 192 0.03 3.58 3.32
N GLU A 193 0.67 2.45 3.65
CA GLU A 193 -0.02 1.20 4.02
C GLU A 193 -0.96 1.42 5.22
N LYS A 194 -0.46 2.10 6.26
CA LYS A 194 -1.25 2.43 7.47
C LYS A 194 -2.44 3.34 7.16
N ASP A 195 -2.23 4.31 6.29
CA ASP A 195 -3.27 5.23 5.85
C ASP A 195 -4.38 4.53 5.03
N ILE A 196 -4.01 3.60 4.13
CA ILE A 196 -4.97 2.73 3.42
C ILE A 196 -5.78 1.88 4.40
N GLU A 197 -5.13 1.28 5.40
CA GLU A 197 -5.77 0.47 6.43
C GLU A 197 -6.84 1.28 7.19
N ALA A 198 -6.47 2.49 7.64
CA ALA A 198 -7.39 3.41 8.31
C ALA A 198 -8.53 3.89 7.39
N HIS A 199 -8.25 4.15 6.12
CA HIS A 199 -9.26 4.50 5.12
C HIS A 199 -10.26 3.35 4.89
N ASN A 200 -9.79 2.10 4.83
CA ASN A 200 -10.68 0.93 4.72
C ASN A 200 -11.61 0.83 5.94
N ARG A 201 -11.10 1.05 7.15
CA ARG A 201 -11.95 1.12 8.35
C ARG A 201 -12.97 2.26 8.25
N LEU A 202 -12.58 3.42 7.73
CA LEU A 202 -13.52 4.53 7.51
C LEU A 202 -14.62 4.15 6.51
N ARG A 203 -14.27 3.45 5.43
CA ARG A 203 -15.25 2.93 4.46
C ARG A 203 -16.27 2.02 5.14
N GLU A 204 -15.82 1.09 5.95
CA GLU A 204 -16.67 0.12 6.67
C GLU A 204 -17.55 0.77 7.74
N LYS A 205 -17.02 1.74 8.48
CA LYS A 205 -17.71 2.34 9.63
C LYS A 205 -18.55 3.57 9.31
N VAL A 206 -18.28 4.25 8.19
CA VAL A 206 -18.93 5.53 7.82
C VAL A 206 -19.63 5.42 6.47
N LEU A 207 -18.90 5.11 5.40
CA LEU A 207 -19.47 5.13 4.06
C LEU A 207 -20.51 4.02 3.85
N GLN A 208 -20.19 2.77 4.19
CA GLN A 208 -21.10 1.63 4.00
C GLN A 208 -22.40 1.78 4.80
N PRO A 209 -22.39 2.15 6.10
CA PRO A 209 -23.62 2.37 6.85
C PRO A 209 -24.44 3.55 6.32
N LYS A 210 -23.80 4.65 5.90
CA LYS A 210 -24.51 5.79 5.29
C LYS A 210 -25.20 5.37 3.98
N LEU A 211 -24.51 4.61 3.13
CA LEU A 211 -25.12 4.07 1.91
C LEU A 211 -26.28 3.11 2.22
N ASN A 212 -26.14 2.24 3.24
CA ASN A 212 -27.23 1.35 3.68
C ASN A 212 -28.48 2.12 4.12
N GLN A 213 -28.32 3.27 4.78
CA GLN A 213 -29.44 4.15 5.14
C GLN A 213 -30.12 4.73 3.90
N LEU A 214 -29.36 5.12 2.88
CA LEU A 214 -29.86 5.68 1.62
C LEU A 214 -30.53 4.63 0.71
N ASP A 215 -30.08 3.37 0.79
CA ASP A 215 -30.60 2.22 0.05
C ASP A 215 -31.96 1.70 0.53
N THR A 216 -32.56 2.31 1.56
CA THR A 216 -33.96 2.10 1.93
C THR A 216 -34.94 2.49 0.79
N SER A 217 -34.43 3.12 -0.27
CA SER A 217 -35.09 3.29 -1.58
C SER A 217 -34.32 2.59 -2.72
N GLY A 218 -34.25 1.25 -2.67
CA GLY A 218 -34.35 0.41 -3.88
C GLY A 218 -33.17 0.34 -4.86
N ILE A 219 -31.96 0.80 -4.54
CA ILE A 219 -30.83 0.76 -5.50
C ILE A 219 -29.96 -0.50 -5.35
N ARG A 220 -29.90 -1.13 -4.17
CA ARG A 220 -29.02 -2.30 -3.92
C ARG A 220 -29.48 -3.69 -4.37
N GLN A 221 -30.73 -3.89 -4.79
CA GLN A 221 -31.23 -5.23 -5.17
C GLN A 221 -30.62 -5.79 -6.48
N LEU A 222 -29.86 -5.00 -7.24
CA LEU A 222 -29.28 -5.40 -8.52
C LEU A 222 -27.78 -5.79 -8.49
N GLN A 223 -27.05 -5.58 -7.39
CA GLN A 223 -25.60 -5.82 -7.35
C GLN A 223 -25.13 -6.96 -6.43
N HIS A 224 -25.95 -7.44 -5.49
CA HIS A 224 -25.58 -8.55 -4.61
C HIS A 224 -25.97 -9.92 -5.16
N SER A 225 -25.44 -10.28 -6.32
CA SER A 225 -25.29 -11.67 -6.69
C SER A 225 -23.84 -11.87 -7.10
N ILE A 226 -23.13 -12.80 -6.41
CA ILE A 226 -21.74 -13.28 -6.65
C ILE A 226 -20.73 -12.41 -5.83
N VAL A 227 -20.01 -12.81 -4.77
CA VAL A 227 -19.46 -14.09 -4.23
C VAL A 227 -19.16 -13.97 -2.72
N SER A 228 -19.22 -15.09 -2.01
CA SER A 228 -18.75 -15.32 -0.63
C SER A 228 -17.32 -15.88 -0.53
N GLU A 229 -16.56 -15.37 0.45
CA GLU A 229 -15.57 -15.99 1.36
C GLU A 229 -14.73 -17.23 0.97
N HIS A 230 -13.41 -17.16 1.26
CA HIS A 230 -12.68 -18.17 2.05
C HIS A 230 -11.33 -17.67 2.60
N SER A 231 -11.13 -17.81 3.92
CA SER A 231 -9.85 -17.62 4.63
C SER A 231 -9.33 -18.95 5.17
N SER A 232 -8.02 -19.22 5.09
CA SER A 232 -7.38 -20.28 5.89
C SER A 232 -5.88 -20.08 6.19
N ARG A 233 -5.62 -20.02 7.51
CA ARG A 233 -4.43 -20.19 8.38
C ARG A 233 -3.03 -20.46 7.79
N ILE A 234 -2.04 -19.88 8.46
CA ILE A 234 -0.58 -20.02 8.26
C ILE A 234 0.02 -20.78 9.47
N GLU A 235 0.87 -21.76 9.20
CA GLU A 235 1.88 -22.31 10.13
C GLU A 235 3.28 -22.02 9.58
N ALA A 236 4.27 -21.91 10.49
CA ALA A 236 5.62 -21.41 10.25
C ALA A 236 6.68 -22.52 10.04
N GLU A 237 7.84 -22.09 9.54
CA GLU A 237 9.19 -22.72 9.48
C GLU A 237 9.57 -23.58 8.25
N ASP A 238 10.23 -22.94 7.28
CA ASP A 238 11.66 -23.14 6.88
C ASP A 238 11.94 -22.13 5.74
N HIS A 239 12.96 -21.28 5.90
CA HIS A 239 13.17 -20.09 5.07
C HIS A 239 13.83 -20.36 3.71
N HIS A 240 14.10 -21.63 3.39
CA HIS A 240 14.65 -22.04 2.11
C HIS A 240 13.58 -22.65 1.21
N LEU A 241 13.56 -22.20 -0.05
CA LEU A 241 12.77 -22.85 -1.07
C LEU A 241 13.32 -24.25 -1.29
N THR A 242 12.44 -25.24 -1.26
CA THR A 242 12.77 -26.60 -1.67
C THR A 242 13.10 -26.62 -3.15
N LYS A 243 13.85 -27.63 -3.61
CA LYS A 243 14.18 -27.80 -5.04
C LYS A 243 12.94 -27.75 -5.94
N ARG A 244 11.81 -28.29 -5.46
CA ARG A 244 10.54 -28.29 -6.19
C ARG A 244 9.87 -26.92 -6.23
N GLU A 245 9.94 -26.17 -5.13
CA GLU A 245 9.47 -24.78 -5.09
C GLU A 245 10.32 -23.88 -6.00
N THR A 246 11.65 -24.08 -6.04
CA THR A 246 12.55 -23.37 -6.95
C THR A 246 12.24 -23.66 -8.43
N GLU A 247 11.96 -24.92 -8.77
CA GLU A 247 11.59 -25.33 -10.13
C GLU A 247 10.27 -24.70 -10.59
N ILE A 248 9.24 -24.74 -9.73
CA ILE A 248 7.95 -24.11 -9.99
C ILE A 248 8.09 -22.59 -10.11
N LEU A 249 8.88 -21.98 -9.24
CA LEU A 249 9.16 -20.55 -9.26
C LEU A 249 9.82 -20.09 -10.58
N ARG A 250 10.78 -20.86 -11.12
CA ARG A 250 11.39 -20.56 -12.43
C ARG A 250 10.36 -20.53 -13.55
N LEU A 251 9.44 -21.49 -13.59
CA LEU A 251 8.40 -21.55 -14.61
C LEU A 251 7.39 -20.39 -14.47
N ILE A 252 7.05 -20.00 -13.23
CA ILE A 252 6.20 -18.82 -12.98
C ILE A 252 6.86 -17.55 -13.54
N VAL A 253 8.15 -17.37 -13.30
CA VAL A 253 8.89 -16.19 -13.79
C VAL A 253 9.06 -16.20 -15.32
N GLN A 254 9.10 -17.38 -15.94
CA GLN A 254 9.10 -17.53 -17.39
C GLN A 254 7.72 -17.26 -18.04
N GLY A 255 6.68 -16.99 -17.23
CA GLY A 255 5.36 -16.61 -17.71
C GLY A 255 4.39 -17.78 -17.90
N TYR A 256 4.75 -19.00 -17.49
CA TYR A 256 3.87 -20.16 -17.60
C TYR A 256 2.69 -20.08 -16.63
N LEU A 257 1.51 -20.46 -17.12
CA LEU A 257 0.28 -20.57 -16.34
C LEU A 257 0.32 -21.81 -15.44
N ASN A 258 -0.44 -21.80 -14.34
CA ASN A 258 -0.47 -22.93 -13.40
C ASN A 258 -0.82 -24.28 -14.04
N LYS A 259 -1.66 -24.27 -15.07
CA LYS A 259 -2.03 -25.46 -15.84
C LYS A 259 -0.87 -25.98 -16.68
N GLU A 260 -0.14 -25.09 -17.35
CA GLU A 260 1.04 -25.43 -18.15
C GLU A 260 2.15 -25.97 -17.27
N ILE A 261 2.38 -25.36 -16.09
CA ILE A 261 3.33 -25.84 -15.08
C ILE A 261 2.95 -27.25 -14.60
N ALA A 262 1.67 -27.49 -14.34
CA ALA A 262 1.17 -28.79 -13.90
C ALA A 262 1.45 -29.89 -14.95
N GLU A 263 1.21 -29.58 -16.22
CA GLU A 263 1.49 -30.46 -17.35
C GLU A 263 3.00 -30.71 -17.53
N MET A 264 3.82 -29.65 -17.54
CA MET A 264 5.28 -29.75 -17.70
C MET A 264 5.95 -30.55 -16.58
N LEU A 265 5.44 -30.41 -15.35
CA LEU A 265 6.00 -31.06 -14.17
C LEU A 265 5.31 -32.37 -13.80
N ASN A 266 4.34 -32.81 -14.60
CA ASN A 266 3.50 -34.00 -14.41
C ASN A 266 2.93 -34.12 -12.97
N ILE A 267 2.34 -33.03 -12.48
CA ILE A 267 1.70 -32.95 -11.16
C ILE A 267 0.31 -32.33 -11.28
N SER A 268 -0.52 -32.46 -10.24
CA SER A 268 -1.85 -31.85 -10.25
C SER A 268 -1.79 -30.32 -10.18
N LEU A 269 -2.78 -29.64 -10.75
CA LEU A 269 -2.96 -28.19 -10.62
C LEU A 269 -2.98 -27.74 -9.14
N ASN A 270 -3.65 -28.52 -8.28
CA ASN A 270 -3.71 -28.25 -6.83
C ASN A 270 -2.34 -28.34 -6.17
N THR A 271 -1.48 -29.26 -6.63
CA THR A 271 -0.09 -29.38 -6.16
C THR A 271 0.71 -28.12 -6.55
N VAL A 272 0.55 -27.61 -7.78
CA VAL A 272 1.17 -26.34 -8.21
C VAL A 272 0.70 -25.16 -7.35
N LEU A 273 -0.60 -25.05 -7.11
CA LEU A 273 -1.18 -23.99 -6.26
C LEU A 273 -0.66 -24.06 -4.81
N THR A 274 -0.52 -25.26 -4.27
CA THR A 274 0.03 -25.49 -2.92
C THR A 274 1.48 -25.04 -2.84
N HIS A 275 2.32 -25.43 -3.81
CA HIS A 275 3.70 -24.95 -3.86
C HIS A 275 3.78 -23.44 -4.06
N ARG A 276 2.88 -22.83 -4.84
CA ARG A 276 2.79 -21.36 -4.96
C ARG A 276 2.47 -20.68 -3.63
N LYS A 277 1.51 -21.20 -2.87
CA LYS A 277 1.21 -20.71 -1.51
C LYS A 277 2.45 -20.80 -0.62
N ASN A 278 3.18 -21.92 -0.67
CA ASN A 278 4.39 -22.11 0.11
C ASN A 278 5.53 -21.19 -0.33
N ILE A 279 5.70 -20.95 -1.64
CA ILE A 279 6.65 -19.97 -2.18
C ILE A 279 6.31 -18.58 -1.63
N ILE A 280 5.06 -18.14 -1.74
CA ILE A 280 4.61 -16.83 -1.22
C ILE A 280 4.86 -16.74 0.29
N ASN A 281 4.55 -17.79 1.05
CA ASN A 281 4.77 -17.82 2.48
C ASN A 281 6.27 -17.74 2.85
N LYS A 282 7.14 -18.39 2.08
CA LYS A 282 8.60 -18.42 2.33
C LYS A 282 9.31 -17.15 1.86
N THR A 283 8.90 -16.56 0.74
CA THR A 283 9.52 -15.35 0.19
C THR A 283 8.89 -14.07 0.74
N GLY A 284 7.61 -14.11 1.10
CA GLY A 284 6.79 -12.94 1.41
C GLY A 284 6.40 -12.12 0.18
N ILE A 285 6.59 -12.66 -1.02
CA ILE A 285 6.38 -11.96 -2.30
C ILE A 285 5.16 -12.55 -2.99
N LYS A 286 4.19 -11.69 -3.33
CA LYS A 286 2.90 -12.11 -3.89
C LYS A 286 2.87 -12.03 -5.42
N THR A 287 3.61 -11.10 -6.01
CA THR A 287 3.52 -10.84 -7.45
C THR A 287 4.60 -11.55 -8.26
N VAL A 288 4.27 -11.91 -9.51
CA VAL A 288 5.21 -12.53 -10.45
C VAL A 288 6.43 -11.64 -10.68
N SER A 289 6.25 -10.30 -10.77
CA SER A 289 7.37 -9.38 -10.95
C SER A 289 8.29 -9.32 -9.73
N GLY A 290 7.75 -9.37 -8.50
CA GLY A 290 8.57 -9.52 -7.30
C GLY A 290 9.29 -10.87 -7.26
N LEU A 291 8.63 -11.95 -7.69
CA LEU A 291 9.22 -13.29 -7.77
C LEU A 291 10.34 -13.36 -8.82
N THR A 292 10.24 -12.62 -9.92
CA THR A 292 11.31 -12.44 -10.91
C THR A 292 12.54 -11.79 -10.29
N PHE A 293 12.35 -10.71 -9.53
CA PHE A 293 13.43 -10.04 -8.80
C PHE A 293 14.13 -11.01 -7.86
N TYR A 294 13.36 -11.75 -7.05
CA TYR A 294 13.89 -12.75 -6.13
C TYR A 294 14.74 -13.81 -6.84
N CYS A 295 14.33 -14.27 -8.03
CA CYS A 295 15.06 -15.28 -8.78
C CYS A 295 16.41 -14.77 -9.33
N LEU A 296 16.45 -13.53 -9.83
CA LEU A 296 17.67 -12.91 -10.35
C LEU A 296 18.68 -12.72 -9.21
N ARG A 297 18.24 -12.18 -8.07
CA ARG A 297 19.09 -11.94 -6.90
C ARG A 297 19.75 -13.21 -6.35
N ASN A 298 19.02 -14.33 -6.36
CA ASN A 298 19.50 -15.61 -5.84
C ASN A 298 20.20 -16.47 -6.92
N GLY A 299 20.48 -15.93 -8.11
CA GLY A 299 21.11 -16.67 -9.21
C GLY A 299 20.28 -17.86 -9.71
N LEU A 300 18.97 -17.87 -9.45
CA LEU A 300 18.07 -18.94 -9.84
C LEU A 300 17.74 -18.89 -11.32
N ILE A 301 17.84 -17.71 -11.94
CA ILE A 301 17.71 -17.45 -13.36
C ILE A 301 18.75 -16.39 -13.77
N SER A 302 19.28 -16.50 -14.98
CA SER A 302 20.07 -15.46 -15.65
C SER A 302 19.26 -14.95 -16.85
N MET A 303 19.19 -13.63 -17.03
CA MET A 303 18.76 -13.06 -18.31
C MET A 303 19.93 -13.04 -19.29
#